data_AF-A0A6L6ZZV8-F1
#
_entry.id   AF-A0A6L6ZZV8-F1
#
_cell.length_a   1.000
_cell.length_b   1.000
_cell.length_c   1.000
_cell.angle_alpha   90.00
_cell.angle_beta   90.00
_cell.angle_gamma   90.00
#
_symmetry.space_group_name_H-M   'P 1'
#
loop_
_entity.id
_entity.type
_entity.pdbx_description
1 polymer ?
#
loop_
_entity_poly.entity_id
_entity_poly.type
_entity_poly.pdbx_seq_one_letter_code
_entity_poly.pdbx_strand_id
1 'polypeptide(L)'
;KHASVINPNNKLPVTCTNCHGQPSPQHREGVKDVMRFNEPMYKVGEQNSVCMSCHLPEQLQKAFWPHDVHVTKVACASCHSLHPQQDTMQTLSDKGRIKICVDCHSDQRTNPNFNPASVPLLKEQP
;
A
#
# COMPACT_ATOMS: atom_id res chain seq x y z
N LYS A 1 7.13 10.77 2.22
CA LYS A 1 6.66 11.62 3.35
C LYS A 1 6.35 10.84 4.65
N HIS A 2 5.95 9.56 4.62
CA HIS A 2 5.56 8.83 5.85
C HIS A 2 6.66 8.71 6.92
N ALA A 3 7.94 8.73 6.53
CA ALA A 3 9.06 8.71 7.47
C ALA A 3 9.26 10.02 8.28
N SER A 4 8.54 11.09 7.94
CA SER A 4 8.75 12.43 8.52
C SER A 4 7.45 13.11 8.97
N VAL A 5 6.38 12.35 9.16
CA VAL A 5 5.07 12.88 9.61
C VAL A 5 4.80 12.52 11.07
N ILE A 6 3.89 13.27 11.68
CA ILE A 6 3.39 13.01 13.03
C ILE A 6 2.21 12.04 12.95
N ASN A 7 2.25 11.00 13.78
CA ASN A 7 1.18 10.04 13.92
C ASN A 7 -0.05 10.73 14.58
N PRO A 8 -1.24 10.69 13.93
CA PRO A 8 -2.42 11.40 14.42
C PRO A 8 -2.94 10.87 15.76
N ASN A 9 -2.64 9.63 16.12
CA ASN A 9 -3.22 8.96 17.29
C ASN A 9 -2.46 9.24 18.59
N ASN A 10 -1.14 9.47 18.50
CA ASN A 10 -0.29 9.68 19.69
C ASN A 10 0.51 11.00 19.65
N LYS A 11 0.43 11.76 18.55
CA LYS A 11 1.13 13.04 18.34
C LYS A 11 2.65 12.95 18.37
N LEU A 12 3.22 11.76 18.20
CA LEU A 12 4.65 11.52 18.08
C LEU A 12 5.05 11.28 16.62
N PRO A 13 6.33 11.44 16.24
CA PRO A 13 6.81 11.05 14.92
C PRO A 13 6.47 9.60 14.59
N VAL A 14 6.08 9.34 13.35
CA VAL A 14 5.84 7.97 12.87
C VAL A 14 7.14 7.17 12.96
N THR A 15 7.02 5.95 13.50
CA THR A 15 8.13 4.99 13.61
C THR A 15 7.86 3.74 12.77
N CYS A 16 8.88 2.90 12.58
CA CYS A 16 8.79 1.65 11.83
C CYS A 16 7.63 0.76 12.33
N THR A 17 7.49 0.66 13.65
CA THR A 17 6.52 -0.24 14.30
C THR A 17 5.08 0.23 14.17
N ASN A 18 4.84 1.50 13.80
CA ASN A 18 3.49 1.99 13.51
C ASN A 18 2.91 1.37 12.22
N CYS A 19 3.75 0.87 11.33
CA CYS A 19 3.31 0.20 10.11
C CYS A 19 3.69 -1.28 10.09
N HIS A 20 4.91 -1.61 10.53
CA HIS A 20 5.44 -2.97 10.43
C HIS A 20 5.18 -3.82 11.67
N GLY A 21 4.70 -3.27 12.80
CA GLY A 21 4.56 -4.05 14.02
C GLY A 21 5.91 -4.35 14.68
N GLN A 22 5.98 -5.44 15.46
CA GLN A 22 7.14 -5.76 16.29
C GLN A 22 7.83 -7.05 15.81
N PRO A 23 9.15 -7.03 15.56
CA PRO A 23 9.90 -8.23 15.26
C PRO A 23 9.91 -9.21 16.43
N SER A 24 9.77 -10.50 16.12
CA SER A 24 9.93 -11.61 17.06
C SER A 24 11.39 -12.05 17.17
N PRO A 25 11.76 -12.91 18.14
CA PRO A 25 13.10 -13.51 18.16
C PRO A 25 13.43 -14.32 16.90
N GLN A 26 12.42 -14.92 16.26
CA GLN A 26 12.52 -15.70 15.02
C GLN A 26 12.43 -14.84 13.75
N HIS A 27 12.47 -13.51 13.86
CA HIS A 27 12.26 -12.60 12.73
C HIS A 27 13.11 -12.92 11.49
N ARG A 28 14.36 -13.33 11.71
CA ARG A 28 15.30 -13.67 10.62
C ARG A 28 14.92 -14.93 9.84
N GLU A 29 14.05 -15.77 10.40
CA GLU A 29 13.52 -16.99 9.77
C GLU A 29 12.35 -16.69 8.83
N GLY A 30 11.95 -15.41 8.69
CA GLY A 30 10.89 -15.00 7.77
C GLY A 30 9.49 -15.34 8.26
N VAL A 31 9.29 -15.35 9.58
CA VAL A 31 8.00 -15.63 10.22
C VAL A 31 7.00 -14.48 10.05
N LYS A 32 5.72 -14.75 10.35
CA LYS A 32 4.64 -13.76 10.37
C LYS A 32 4.66 -12.91 11.65
N ASP A 33 5.66 -12.05 11.80
CA ASP A 33 5.78 -11.13 12.95
C ASP A 33 5.61 -9.66 12.57
N VAL A 34 6.24 -9.22 11.48
CA VAL A 34 6.08 -7.88 10.92
C VAL A 34 5.16 -7.87 9.71
N MET A 35 4.36 -6.81 9.59
CA MET A 35 3.56 -6.58 8.38
C MET A 35 4.46 -6.41 7.17
N ARG A 36 4.10 -7.07 6.06
CA ARG A 36 4.74 -6.92 4.76
C ARG A 36 3.72 -6.42 3.74
N PHE A 37 4.04 -5.30 3.09
CA PHE A 37 3.14 -4.63 2.17
C PHE A 37 3.49 -5.00 0.73
N ASN A 38 2.46 -5.24 -0.08
CA ASN A 38 2.58 -5.72 -1.46
C ASN A 38 3.38 -7.03 -1.60
N GLU A 39 3.35 -7.88 -0.57
CA GLU A 39 3.94 -9.22 -0.53
C GLU A 39 2.85 -10.27 -0.24
N PRO A 40 3.00 -11.52 -0.71
CA PRO A 40 1.93 -12.52 -0.64
C PRO A 40 1.66 -13.08 0.77
N MET A 41 2.44 -12.70 1.78
CA MET A 41 2.37 -13.24 3.14
C MET A 41 1.06 -12.92 3.88
N TYR A 42 0.52 -11.71 3.65
CA TYR A 42 -0.68 -11.17 4.30
C TYR A 42 -1.76 -10.87 3.27
N LYS A 43 -3.03 -11.09 3.63
CA LYS A 43 -4.18 -10.73 2.79
C LYS A 43 -4.29 -9.22 2.65
N VAL A 44 -4.95 -8.77 1.58
CA VAL A 44 -5.22 -7.35 1.31
C VAL A 44 -5.79 -6.63 2.53
N GLY A 45 -6.82 -7.20 3.18
CA GLY A 45 -7.44 -6.57 4.34
C GLY A 45 -6.49 -6.42 5.53
N GLU A 46 -5.63 -7.41 5.78
CA GLU A 46 -4.62 -7.35 6.85
C GLU A 46 -3.62 -6.20 6.57
N GLN A 47 -3.09 -6.13 5.36
CA GLN A 47 -2.20 -5.05 4.95
C GLN A 47 -2.87 -3.67 5.05
N ASN A 48 -4.03 -3.51 4.44
CA ASN A 48 -4.69 -2.21 4.31
C ASN A 48 -5.27 -1.71 5.64
N SER A 49 -5.66 -2.62 6.54
CA SER A 49 -6.14 -2.24 7.88
C SER A 49 -5.10 -1.48 8.70
N VAL A 50 -3.80 -1.75 8.49
CA VAL A 50 -2.72 -0.98 9.11
C VAL A 50 -2.76 0.48 8.67
N CYS A 51 -3.02 0.76 7.38
CA CYS A 51 -3.17 2.12 6.90
C CYS A 51 -4.35 2.83 7.57
N MET A 52 -5.44 2.10 7.78
CA MET A 52 -6.67 2.61 8.39
C MET A 52 -6.56 2.84 9.90
N SER A 53 -5.45 2.44 10.54
CA SER A 53 -5.20 2.87 11.92
C SER A 53 -5.04 4.38 12.02
N CYS A 54 -4.65 5.06 10.93
CA CYS A 54 -4.40 6.49 10.87
C CYS A 54 -5.22 7.21 9.80
N HIS A 55 -5.48 6.57 8.65
CA HIS A 55 -6.22 7.17 7.55
C HIS A 55 -7.72 6.90 7.64
N LEU A 56 -8.51 7.93 7.28
CA LEU A 56 -9.97 7.85 7.28
C LEU A 56 -10.48 7.56 5.86
N PRO A 57 -11.28 6.51 5.63
CA PRO A 57 -11.84 6.18 4.32
C PRO A 57 -12.53 7.36 3.63
N GLU A 58 -13.34 8.14 4.37
CA GLU A 58 -14.03 9.32 3.83
C GLU A 58 -13.06 10.37 3.28
N GLN A 59 -11.91 10.57 3.93
CA GLN A 59 -10.91 11.54 3.49
C GLN A 59 -10.13 11.02 2.27
N LEU A 60 -9.86 9.72 2.23
CA LEU A 60 -9.26 9.07 1.05
C LEU A 60 -10.19 9.16 -0.16
N GLN A 61 -11.50 8.99 0.03
CA GLN A 61 -12.49 9.16 -1.01
C GLN A 61 -12.55 10.57 -1.58
N LYS A 62 -12.54 11.58 -0.71
CA LYS A 62 -12.50 12.99 -1.13
C LYS A 62 -11.20 13.31 -1.89
N ALA A 63 -10.08 12.69 -1.50
CA ALA A 63 -8.81 12.87 -2.19
C ALA A 63 -8.80 12.20 -3.58
N PHE A 64 -9.31 10.97 -3.67
CA PHE A 64 -9.43 10.23 -4.92
C PHE A 64 -10.46 9.10 -4.77
N TRP A 65 -11.57 9.19 -5.51
CA TRP A 65 -12.73 8.30 -5.40
C TRP A 65 -12.46 6.78 -5.55
N PRO A 66 -11.46 6.31 -6.31
CA PRO A 66 -11.16 4.88 -6.39
C PRO A 66 -10.65 4.25 -5.09
N HIS A 67 -10.30 5.00 -4.04
CA HIS A 67 -9.78 4.39 -2.81
C HIS A 67 -10.76 3.40 -2.16
N ASP A 68 -12.06 3.72 -2.12
CA ASP A 68 -13.09 2.89 -1.47
C ASP A 68 -13.24 1.53 -2.11
N VAL A 69 -13.38 1.49 -3.44
CA VAL A 69 -13.54 0.22 -4.16
C VAL A 69 -12.30 -0.67 -4.06
N HIS A 70 -11.13 -0.08 -3.78
CA HIS A 70 -9.85 -0.80 -3.68
C HIS A 70 -9.47 -1.20 -2.26
N VAL A 71 -10.01 -0.55 -1.22
CA VAL A 71 -9.54 -0.72 0.17
C VAL A 71 -9.62 -2.17 0.67
N THR A 72 -10.55 -2.97 0.13
CA THR A 72 -10.71 -4.41 0.45
C THR A 72 -10.26 -5.34 -0.67
N LYS A 73 -9.82 -4.79 -1.82
CA LYS A 73 -9.65 -5.55 -3.07
C LYS A 73 -8.22 -5.64 -3.57
N VAL A 74 -7.37 -4.65 -3.29
CA VAL A 74 -5.96 -4.66 -3.67
C VAL A 74 -5.11 -3.95 -2.60
N ALA A 75 -3.88 -4.39 -2.39
CA ALA A 75 -2.98 -3.80 -1.40
C ALA A 75 -2.68 -2.32 -1.72
N CYS A 76 -2.76 -1.41 -0.74
CA CYS A 76 -2.45 0.02 -0.93
C CYS A 76 -1.08 0.25 -1.59
N ALA A 77 -0.11 -0.58 -1.21
CA ALA A 77 1.27 -0.51 -1.67
C ALA A 77 1.49 -1.04 -3.10
N SER A 78 0.48 -1.60 -3.77
CA SER A 78 0.57 -1.87 -5.21
C SER A 78 0.72 -0.57 -6.00
N CYS A 79 0.03 0.49 -5.56
CA CYS A 79 0.08 1.81 -6.18
C CYS A 79 1.13 2.69 -5.48
N HIS A 80 1.03 2.84 -4.15
CA HIS A 80 1.88 3.77 -3.40
C HIS A 80 3.28 3.23 -3.09
N SER A 81 4.28 4.11 -3.14
CA SER A 81 5.66 3.81 -2.72
C SER A 81 6.06 4.75 -1.57
N LEU A 82 6.19 4.21 -0.35
CA LEU A 82 6.28 5.05 0.85
C LEU A 82 7.70 5.33 1.36
N HIS A 83 8.64 4.42 1.09
CA HIS A 83 10.06 4.56 1.48
C HIS A 83 10.87 5.47 0.56
N PRO A 84 10.68 5.49 -0.78
CA PRO A 84 11.36 6.46 -1.63
C PRO A 84 11.04 7.91 -1.23
N GLN A 85 11.91 8.85 -1.61
CA GLN A 85 11.73 10.27 -1.29
C GLN A 85 10.38 10.82 -1.79
N GLN A 86 9.96 10.38 -2.97
CA GLN A 86 8.68 10.72 -3.58
C GLN A 86 7.84 9.48 -3.88
N ASP A 87 6.53 9.60 -3.63
CA ASP A 87 5.54 8.61 -4.03
C ASP A 87 5.05 8.94 -5.44
N THR A 88 5.19 8.01 -6.38
CA THR A 88 4.87 8.23 -7.80
C THR A 88 3.39 8.56 -8.01
N MET A 89 2.49 8.05 -7.15
CA MET A 89 1.06 8.40 -7.21
C MET A 89 0.78 9.89 -7.04
N GLN A 90 1.67 10.64 -6.38
CA GLN A 90 1.52 12.09 -6.15
C GLN A 90 1.93 12.94 -7.36
N THR A 91 2.66 12.36 -8.32
CA THR A 91 3.24 13.08 -9.46
C THR A 91 2.73 12.60 -10.82
N LEU A 92 1.76 11.66 -10.82
CA LEU A 92 1.12 11.21 -12.05
C LEU A 92 0.37 12.34 -12.75
N SER A 93 0.55 12.44 -14.06
CA SER A 93 -0.33 13.23 -14.93
C SER A 93 -1.74 12.64 -14.98
N ASP A 94 -2.71 13.40 -15.47
CA ASP A 94 -4.08 12.91 -15.69
C ASP A 94 -4.11 11.63 -16.54
N LYS A 95 -3.30 11.59 -17.60
CA LYS A 95 -3.12 10.39 -18.44
C LYS A 95 -2.51 9.24 -17.64
N GLY A 96 -1.50 9.52 -16.82
CA GLY A 96 -0.87 8.51 -15.95
C GLY A 96 -1.85 7.90 -14.95
N ARG A 97 -2.70 8.73 -14.31
CA ARG A 97 -3.74 8.29 -13.37
C ARG A 97 -4.78 7.38 -14.02
N ILE A 98 -5.08 7.55 -15.30
CA ILE A 98 -5.96 6.64 -16.05
C ILE A 98 -5.22 5.37 -16.47
N LYS A 99 -3.95 5.50 -16.88
CA LYS A 99 -3.14 4.38 -17.36
C LYS A 99 -3.00 3.27 -16.32
N ILE A 100 -2.80 3.61 -15.05
CA ILE A 100 -2.68 2.60 -13.96
C ILE A 100 -3.92 1.71 -13.84
N CYS A 101 -5.12 2.26 -14.11
CA CYS A 101 -6.37 1.50 -14.11
C CYS A 101 -6.35 0.46 -15.23
N VAL A 102 -5.98 0.90 -16.44
CA VAL A 102 -5.93 0.06 -17.63
C VAL A 102 -4.87 -1.03 -17.47
N ASP A 103 -3.66 -0.67 -17.04
CA ASP A 103 -2.56 -1.60 -16.87
C ASP A 103 -2.93 -2.73 -15.89
N CYS A 104 -3.32 -2.37 -14.65
CA CYS A 104 -3.60 -3.34 -13.61
C CYS A 104 -4.82 -4.23 -13.93
N HIS A 105 -5.93 -3.64 -14.41
CA HIS A 105 -7.09 -4.44 -14.77
C HIS A 105 -6.87 -5.29 -16.03
N SER A 106 -5.94 -4.91 -16.91
CA SER A 106 -5.55 -5.77 -18.04
C SER A 106 -4.73 -6.96 -17.56
N ASP A 107 -3.76 -6.72 -16.66
CA ASP A 107 -3.00 -7.80 -16.02
C ASP A 107 -3.93 -8.78 -15.28
N GLN A 108 -4.94 -8.29 -14.55
CA GLN A 108 -5.98 -9.14 -13.94
C GLN A 108 -6.69 -10.07 -14.93
N ARG A 109 -6.86 -9.66 -16.19
CA ARG A 109 -7.54 -10.47 -17.21
C ARG A 109 -6.62 -11.48 -17.89
N THR A 110 -5.33 -11.18 -17.98
CA THR A 110 -4.38 -11.95 -18.80
C THR A 110 -3.36 -12.75 -17.99
N ASN A 111 -3.13 -12.38 -16.74
CA ASN A 111 -2.14 -12.99 -15.87
C ASN A 111 -2.80 -13.99 -14.90
N PRO A 112 -2.64 -15.31 -15.12
CA PRO A 112 -3.21 -16.33 -14.23
C PRO A 112 -2.60 -16.32 -12.82
N ASN A 113 -1.47 -15.65 -12.64
CA ASN A 113 -0.78 -15.50 -11.36
C ASN A 113 -1.08 -14.16 -10.67
N PHE A 114 -2.06 -13.39 -11.16
CA PHE A 114 -2.44 -12.13 -10.53
C PHE A 114 -2.80 -12.34 -9.06
N ASN A 115 -2.09 -11.64 -8.17
CA ASN A 115 -2.34 -11.67 -6.74
C ASN A 115 -2.62 -10.25 -6.22
N PRO A 116 -3.85 -9.92 -5.81
CA PRO A 116 -4.18 -8.58 -5.33
C PRO A 116 -3.44 -8.17 -4.05
N ALA A 117 -2.86 -9.13 -3.31
CA ALA A 117 -2.03 -8.85 -2.15
C ALA A 117 -0.57 -8.49 -2.50
N SER A 118 -0.14 -8.75 -3.73
CA SER A 118 1.23 -8.52 -4.22
C SER A 118 1.24 -8.30 -5.74
N VAL A 119 1.15 -7.04 -6.16
CA VAL A 119 1.12 -6.63 -7.56
C VAL A 119 2.38 -5.82 -7.88
N PRO A 120 3.36 -6.39 -8.62
CA PRO A 120 4.61 -5.69 -8.95
C PRO A 120 4.50 -4.74 -10.14
N LEU A 121 3.43 -4.83 -10.93
CA LEU A 121 3.26 -4.17 -12.24
C LEU A 121 3.61 -2.67 -12.27
N LEU A 122 3.24 -1.92 -11.24
CA LEU A 122 3.43 -0.47 -11.16
C LEU A 122 4.75 -0.06 -10.49
N LYS A 123 5.57 -1.04 -10.08
CA LYS A 123 6.88 -0.83 -9.43
C LYS A 123 8.06 -1.07 -10.37
N GLU A 124 7.82 -1.74 -11.50
CA GLU A 124 8.83 -2.09 -12.50
C GLU A 124 8.95 -1.05 -13.62
N GLN A 125 8.10 -0.02 -13.64
CA GLN A 125 8.20 1.09 -14.59
C GLN A 125 9.11 2.19 -14.00
N PRO A 126 10.14 2.64 -14.75
CA PRO A 126 11.05 3.71 -14.31
C PRO A 126 10.36 5.06 -14.10
#